data_AF-A0A0P4UWN6-F1
#
_entry.id   AF-A0A0P4UWN6-F1
#
_cell.length_a   1.000
_cell.length_b   1.000
_cell.length_c   1.000
_cell.angle_alpha   90.00
_cell.angle_beta   90.00
_cell.angle_gamma   90.00
#
_symmetry.space_group_name_H-M   'P 1'
#
loop_
_entity.id
_entity.type
_entity.pdbx_description
1 polymer ?
#
loop_
_entity_poly.entity_id
_entity_poly.type
_entity_poly.pdbx_seq_one_letter_code
_entity_poly.pdbx_strand_id
1 'polypeptide(L)'
;MFGLTKSRTIVLGVSGVVLAGVLSPLANRVIAQVAPPPIDPISAPSALPVTPDVVPAGRIIPSPIPIPVRPSVITPTPRPALPTIRRSIRRIPIDPVPMPGERGQPLPALPATPDLRTMPGSGAALNSGISGRITLTPICSISAPAASCAPRPYTGFIKISTAGRDRVIRLYAGEGGAFQLRLAPGQYVIEPEGSNFPIGTRQPFTVVSSVMRQMEFNFQGTPSTAAAPFP
;
A
#
# COMPACT_ATOMS: atom_id res chain seq x y z
N MET A 1 15.70 -21.34 -41.81
CA MET A 1 16.47 -21.24 -40.55
C MET A 1 15.49 -21.19 -39.40
N PHE A 2 15.27 -22.31 -38.71
CA PHE A 2 14.39 -22.42 -37.54
C PHE A 2 15.25 -22.66 -36.30
N GLY A 3 15.19 -21.75 -35.32
CA GLY A 3 15.90 -21.86 -34.06
C GLY A 3 15.06 -22.62 -33.02
N LEU A 4 15.50 -23.83 -32.66
CA LEU A 4 14.98 -24.58 -31.52
C LEU A 4 15.47 -23.95 -30.21
N THR A 5 14.54 -23.44 -29.39
CA THR A 5 14.82 -23.08 -27.99
C THR A 5 14.54 -24.26 -27.06
N LYS A 6 15.58 -24.61 -26.31
CA LYS A 6 15.76 -25.82 -25.49
C LYS A 6 14.96 -25.68 -24.19
N SER A 7 13.89 -26.45 -24.05
CA SER A 7 13.11 -26.55 -22.81
C SER A 7 13.92 -27.29 -21.74
N ARG A 8 14.11 -26.67 -20.56
CA ARG A 8 14.79 -27.28 -19.41
C ARG A 8 13.75 -27.77 -18.43
N THR A 9 13.60 -29.09 -18.35
CA THR A 9 12.82 -29.79 -17.33
C THR A 9 13.57 -29.72 -16.00
N ILE A 10 12.95 -29.14 -14.98
CA ILE A 10 13.48 -29.13 -13.60
C ILE A 10 12.79 -30.28 -12.86
N VAL A 11 13.57 -31.31 -12.51
CA VAL A 11 13.13 -32.43 -11.67
C VAL A 11 13.36 -32.05 -10.21
N LEU A 12 12.29 -31.88 -9.44
CA LEU A 12 12.32 -31.70 -8.00
C LEU A 12 12.54 -33.06 -7.33
N GLY A 13 13.78 -33.32 -6.91
CA GLY A 13 14.13 -34.47 -6.06
C GLY A 13 13.63 -34.24 -4.64
N VAL A 14 12.63 -35.02 -4.22
CA VAL A 14 12.16 -35.08 -2.84
C VAL A 14 13.12 -35.99 -2.07
N SER A 15 14.04 -35.39 -1.32
CA SER A 15 14.93 -36.13 -0.42
C SER A 15 14.18 -36.43 0.88
N GLY A 16 13.71 -37.66 1.02
CA GLY A 16 13.11 -38.18 2.24
C GLY A 16 14.17 -38.45 3.30
N VAL A 17 14.16 -37.68 4.38
CA VAL A 17 14.89 -38.00 5.60
C VAL A 17 13.91 -38.63 6.58
N VAL A 18 14.04 -39.95 6.74
CA VAL A 18 13.38 -40.72 7.81
C VAL A 18 14.25 -40.60 9.05
N LEU A 19 13.83 -39.78 10.01
CA LEU A 19 14.41 -39.76 11.36
C LEU A 19 13.47 -40.49 12.30
N ALA A 20 13.94 -41.65 12.75
CA ALA A 20 13.26 -42.52 13.70
C ALA A 20 13.29 -41.92 15.12
N GLY A 21 12.12 -41.89 15.75
CA GLY A 21 11.90 -42.31 17.14
C GLY A 21 12.55 -41.52 18.28
N VAL A 22 11.76 -40.64 18.91
CA VAL A 22 11.66 -40.63 20.38
C VAL A 22 10.20 -40.39 20.75
N LEU A 23 9.60 -41.37 21.43
CA LEU A 23 8.23 -41.36 21.93
C LEU A 23 8.11 -40.35 23.08
N SER A 24 7.41 -39.25 22.86
CA SER A 24 6.90 -38.40 23.94
C SER A 24 5.46 -38.80 24.25
N PRO A 25 5.07 -38.95 25.53
CA PRO A 25 3.75 -39.41 25.91
C PRO A 25 2.68 -38.39 25.49
N LEU A 26 1.64 -38.93 24.84
CA LEU A 26 0.42 -38.24 24.47
C LEU A 26 -0.24 -37.61 25.72
N ALA A 27 -0.07 -36.30 25.89
CA ALA A 27 -1.05 -35.49 26.58
C ALA A 27 -2.25 -35.34 25.65
N ASN A 28 -3.20 -36.25 25.82
CA ASN A 28 -4.47 -36.30 25.12
C ASN A 28 -5.31 -35.06 25.53
N ARG A 29 -4.99 -33.88 24.99
CA ARG A 29 -5.87 -32.73 25.05
C ARG A 29 -7.01 -33.00 24.10
N VAL A 30 -8.09 -33.53 24.66
CA VAL A 30 -9.45 -33.44 24.14
C VAL A 30 -9.68 -31.97 23.78
N ILE A 31 -9.47 -31.62 22.52
CA ILE A 31 -9.97 -30.38 21.96
C ILE A 31 -11.47 -30.62 21.91
N ALA A 32 -12.19 -30.10 22.90
CA ALA A 32 -13.63 -29.97 22.82
C ALA A 32 -13.90 -29.28 21.48
N GLN A 33 -14.44 -30.03 20.52
CA GLN A 33 -14.98 -29.47 19.29
C GLN A 33 -16.09 -28.52 19.74
N VAL A 34 -15.75 -27.24 19.82
CA VAL A 34 -16.72 -26.18 20.00
C VAL A 34 -17.61 -26.27 18.77
N ALA A 35 -18.85 -26.72 18.97
CA ALA A 35 -19.85 -26.75 17.93
C ALA A 35 -19.90 -25.34 17.29
N PRO A 36 -19.81 -25.23 15.96
CA PRO A 36 -19.94 -23.93 15.31
C PRO A 36 -21.27 -23.31 15.76
N PRO A 37 -21.28 -22.02 16.14
CA PRO A 37 -22.52 -21.37 16.56
C PRO A 37 -23.55 -21.50 15.44
N PRO A 38 -24.84 -21.71 15.76
CA PRO A 38 -25.89 -21.70 14.77
C PRO A 38 -25.80 -20.37 14.01
N ILE A 39 -25.64 -20.47 12.69
CA ILE A 39 -25.68 -19.31 11.81
C ILE A 39 -27.15 -18.89 11.78
N ASP A 40 -27.50 -17.88 12.56
CA ASP A 40 -28.81 -17.27 12.46
C ASP A 40 -29.00 -16.76 11.02
N PRO A 41 -30.09 -17.13 10.33
CA PRO A 41 -30.34 -16.65 8.98
C PRO A 41 -30.40 -15.12 9.03
N ILE A 42 -29.52 -14.48 8.27
CA ILE A 42 -29.50 -13.04 8.06
C ILE A 42 -30.89 -12.65 7.58
N SER A 43 -31.63 -11.93 8.43
CA SER A 43 -32.94 -11.41 8.08
C SER A 43 -32.78 -10.55 6.84
N ALA A 44 -33.45 -10.96 5.75
CA ALA A 44 -33.47 -10.22 4.51
C ALA A 44 -33.90 -8.77 4.80
N PRO A 45 -33.22 -7.77 4.21
CA PRO A 45 -33.66 -6.38 4.37
C PRO A 45 -35.07 -6.28 3.81
N SER A 46 -36.03 -5.94 4.69
CA SER A 46 -37.40 -5.62 4.31
C SER A 46 -37.37 -4.61 3.18
N ALA A 47 -37.80 -5.04 2.00
CA ALA A 47 -37.96 -4.18 0.85
C ALA A 47 -38.94 -3.06 1.25
N LEU A 48 -38.46 -1.82 1.28
CA LEU A 48 -39.32 -0.66 1.43
C LEU A 48 -40.26 -0.59 0.21
N PRO A 49 -41.56 -0.31 0.42
CA PRO A 49 -42.50 -0.14 -0.67
C PRO A 49 -42.08 1.07 -1.52
N VAL A 50 -41.83 0.81 -2.80
CA VAL A 50 -41.61 1.84 -3.82
C VAL A 50 -42.93 2.56 -4.04
N THR A 51 -43.08 3.75 -3.47
CA THR A 51 -44.13 4.69 -3.89
C THR A 51 -43.73 5.32 -5.22
N PRO A 52 -44.56 5.25 -6.27
CA PRO A 52 -44.35 6.00 -7.49
C PRO A 52 -44.68 7.47 -7.21
N ASP A 53 -43.66 8.26 -6.86
CA ASP A 53 -43.86 9.70 -6.69
C ASP A 53 -44.06 10.37 -8.04
N VAL A 54 -45.18 11.06 -8.09
CA VAL A 54 -45.76 11.80 -9.19
C VAL A 54 -44.80 12.91 -9.64
N VAL A 55 -44.60 13.03 -10.95
CA VAL A 55 -43.82 14.10 -11.58
C VAL A 55 -44.70 15.37 -11.67
N PRO A 56 -44.38 16.48 -10.97
CA PRO A 56 -44.89 17.78 -11.38
C PRO A 56 -44.00 18.34 -12.48
N ALA A 57 -44.59 18.50 -13.67
CA ALA A 57 -44.04 19.28 -14.76
C ALA A 57 -43.95 20.76 -14.34
N GLY A 58 -42.78 21.17 -13.86
CA GLY A 58 -42.45 22.56 -13.55
C GLY A 58 -41.29 23.05 -14.39
N ARG A 59 -41.58 23.61 -15.57
CA ARG A 59 -40.62 24.43 -16.34
C ARG A 59 -40.27 25.66 -15.50
N ILE A 60 -39.02 25.78 -15.06
CA ILE A 60 -38.42 27.08 -14.75
C ILE A 60 -37.14 27.18 -15.56
N ILE A 61 -37.18 28.10 -16.52
CA ILE A 61 -36.09 28.49 -17.41
C ILE A 61 -35.07 29.25 -16.57
N PRO A 62 -33.78 28.85 -16.50
CA PRO A 62 -32.76 29.68 -15.90
C PRO A 62 -32.38 30.80 -16.88
N SER A 63 -32.59 32.04 -16.45
CA SER A 63 -32.04 33.24 -17.10
C SER A 63 -30.51 33.13 -17.21
N PRO A 64 -29.90 33.47 -18.36
CA PRO A 64 -28.46 33.53 -18.47
C PRO A 64 -27.94 34.74 -17.68
N ILE A 65 -27.22 34.49 -16.58
CA ILE A 65 -26.46 35.52 -15.88
C ILE A 65 -25.32 35.95 -16.82
N PRO A 66 -25.23 37.23 -17.23
CA PRO A 66 -24.11 37.72 -18.03
C PRO A 66 -22.86 37.72 -17.15
N ILE A 67 -21.95 36.79 -17.43
CA ILE A 67 -20.61 36.78 -16.84
C ILE A 67 -19.85 37.98 -17.43
N PRO A 68 -19.37 38.94 -16.63
CA PRO A 68 -18.52 40.01 -17.14
C PRO A 68 -17.20 39.40 -17.59
N VAL A 69 -17.00 39.33 -18.91
CA VAL A 69 -15.75 38.93 -19.54
C VAL A 69 -14.72 40.02 -19.22
N ARG A 70 -13.96 39.83 -18.15
CA ARG A 70 -12.83 40.69 -17.83
C ARG A 70 -11.70 40.31 -18.80
N PRO A 71 -11.26 41.20 -19.69
CA PRO A 71 -10.12 40.90 -20.56
C PRO A 71 -8.89 40.71 -19.67
N SER A 72 -8.43 39.46 -19.54
CA SER A 72 -7.12 39.16 -18.98
C SER A 72 -6.08 39.68 -19.95
N VAL A 73 -5.64 40.92 -19.74
CA VAL A 73 -4.40 41.45 -20.31
C VAL A 73 -3.28 40.63 -19.67
N ILE A 74 -2.84 39.60 -20.37
CA ILE A 74 -1.68 38.80 -19.99
C ILE A 74 -0.47 39.68 -20.31
N THR A 75 -0.07 40.54 -19.38
CA THR A 75 1.22 41.23 -19.46
C THR A 75 2.29 40.16 -19.33
N PRO A 76 3.09 39.86 -20.37
CA PRO A 76 4.17 38.88 -20.26
C PRO A 76 5.18 39.42 -19.25
N THR A 77 5.21 38.83 -18.06
CA THR A 77 6.23 39.16 -17.07
C THR A 77 7.59 38.78 -17.69
N PRO A 78 8.52 39.73 -17.86
CA PRO A 78 9.81 39.44 -18.46
C PRO A 78 10.51 38.37 -17.63
N ARG A 79 10.77 37.23 -18.28
CA ARG A 79 11.47 36.10 -17.68
C ARG A 79 12.85 36.59 -17.22
N PRO A 80 13.16 36.60 -15.92
CA PRO A 80 14.49 37.01 -15.47
C PRO A 80 15.52 36.08 -16.11
N ALA A 81 16.49 36.68 -16.79
CA ALA A 81 17.57 35.96 -17.44
C ALA A 81 18.25 35.06 -16.40
N LEU A 82 18.30 33.75 -16.67
CA LEU A 82 19.00 32.81 -15.81
C LEU A 82 20.45 33.30 -15.67
N PRO A 83 20.96 33.50 -14.44
CA PRO A 83 22.37 33.77 -14.26
C PRO A 83 23.15 32.56 -14.79
N THR A 84 23.99 32.80 -15.79
CA THR A 84 24.96 31.82 -16.28
C THR A 84 25.93 31.53 -15.14
N ILE A 85 25.62 30.51 -14.33
CA ILE A 85 26.50 30.01 -13.28
C ILE A 85 27.69 29.37 -14.01
N ARG A 86 28.71 30.19 -14.30
CA ARG A 86 30.05 29.72 -14.62
C ARG A 86 30.53 28.93 -13.42
N ARG A 87 30.38 27.60 -13.48
CA ARG A 87 30.98 26.67 -12.54
C ARG A 87 32.49 26.83 -12.65
N SER A 88 33.06 27.71 -11.82
CA SER A 88 34.49 27.73 -11.62
C SER A 88 34.85 26.39 -11.01
N ILE A 89 35.54 25.56 -11.77
CA ILE A 89 36.19 24.35 -11.27
C ILE A 89 37.32 24.83 -10.37
N ARG A 90 36.98 25.26 -9.15
CA ARG A 90 37.96 25.43 -8.08
C ARG A 90 38.31 24.01 -7.67
N ARG A 91 39.46 23.54 -8.15
CA ARG A 91 40.12 22.35 -7.62
C ARG A 91 40.25 22.59 -6.12
N ILE A 92 39.47 21.87 -5.33
CA ILE A 92 39.56 21.90 -3.87
C ILE A 92 40.95 21.34 -3.55
N PRO A 93 41.84 22.10 -2.91
CA PRO A 93 43.10 21.55 -2.39
C PRO A 93 42.72 20.45 -1.40
N ILE A 94 43.04 19.20 -1.75
CA ILE A 94 42.87 18.08 -0.84
C ILE A 94 44.10 18.14 0.06
N ASP A 95 43.95 18.70 1.26
CA ASP A 95 44.99 18.60 2.26
C ASP A 95 45.26 17.11 2.55
N PRO A 96 46.54 16.68 2.63
CA PRO A 96 46.89 15.31 2.91
C PRO A 96 46.30 14.90 4.26
N VAL A 97 45.44 13.89 4.22
CA VAL A 97 44.80 13.34 5.42
C VAL A 97 45.89 12.81 6.35
N PRO A 98 46.02 13.32 7.58
CA PRO A 98 46.96 12.79 8.54
C PRO A 98 46.59 11.35 8.86
N MET A 99 47.50 10.41 8.58
CA MET A 99 47.32 9.02 8.99
C MET A 99 47.44 8.94 10.52
N PRO A 100 46.42 8.43 11.23
CA PRO A 100 46.53 8.22 12.67
C PRO A 100 47.47 7.04 12.92
N GLY A 101 48.71 7.37 13.27
CA GLY A 101 49.64 6.47 13.93
C GLY A 101 49.20 6.22 15.38
N GLU A 102 49.06 4.94 15.70
CA GLU A 102 49.32 4.32 17.01
C GLU A 102 49.03 5.16 18.27
N ARG A 103 47.81 5.00 18.81
CA ARG A 103 47.64 4.66 20.24
C ARG A 103 46.48 3.68 20.35
N GLY A 104 46.77 2.46 20.82
CA GLY A 104 45.76 1.45 21.14
C GLY A 104 44.86 1.92 22.27
N GLN A 105 43.86 2.73 21.95
CA GLN A 105 42.69 2.87 22.81
C GLN A 105 42.01 1.50 22.85
N PRO A 106 41.86 0.89 24.05
CA PRO A 106 41.03 -0.29 24.19
C PRO A 106 39.68 0.03 23.55
N LEU A 107 39.29 -0.73 22.54
CA LEU A 107 37.99 -0.57 21.89
C LEU A 107 36.93 -0.51 23.01
N PRO A 108 36.12 0.56 23.09
CA PRO A 108 35.05 0.62 24.06
C PRO A 108 34.21 -0.65 23.89
N ALA A 109 33.96 -1.35 25.00
CA ALA A 109 33.22 -2.60 24.99
C ALA A 109 31.96 -2.39 24.15
N LEU A 110 31.84 -3.15 23.05
CA LEU A 110 30.67 -3.08 22.20
C LEU A 110 29.44 -3.21 23.10
N PRO A 111 28.44 -2.32 22.99
CA PRO A 111 27.22 -2.47 23.75
C PRO A 111 26.72 -3.89 23.52
N ALA A 112 26.50 -4.63 24.61
CA ALA A 112 26.06 -6.02 24.55
C ALA A 112 24.96 -6.12 23.50
N THR A 113 25.18 -6.98 22.50
CA THR A 113 24.21 -7.20 21.42
C THR A 113 22.83 -7.29 22.04
N PRO A 114 21.92 -6.35 21.74
CA PRO A 114 20.62 -6.32 22.36
C PRO A 114 19.96 -7.67 22.10
N ASP A 115 19.76 -8.43 23.18
CA ASP A 115 19.23 -9.78 23.10
C ASP A 115 17.82 -9.67 22.51
N LEU A 116 17.66 -10.16 21.28
CA LEU A 116 16.41 -10.08 20.51
C LEU A 116 15.24 -10.75 21.25
N ARG A 117 15.53 -11.56 22.29
CA ARG A 117 14.53 -12.23 23.15
C ARG A 117 13.95 -11.35 24.24
N THR A 118 14.61 -10.24 24.61
CA THR A 118 14.18 -9.36 25.73
C THR A 118 13.47 -8.10 25.25
N MET A 119 13.21 -7.96 23.94
CA MET A 119 12.33 -6.90 23.45
C MET A 119 10.88 -7.17 23.92
N PRO A 120 10.24 -6.23 24.64
CA PRO A 120 8.83 -6.34 24.99
C PRO A 120 8.00 -6.21 23.71
N GLY A 121 7.68 -7.33 23.07
CA GLY A 121 6.92 -7.27 21.82
C GLY A 121 6.57 -8.58 21.12
N SER A 122 6.89 -9.75 21.68
CA SER A 122 6.59 -11.03 21.02
C SER A 122 5.25 -11.67 21.41
N GLY A 123 4.44 -11.02 22.26
CA GLY A 123 3.14 -11.55 22.69
C GLY A 123 2.14 -10.52 23.19
N ALA A 124 2.43 -9.22 23.08
CA ALA A 124 1.43 -8.20 23.33
C ALA A 124 0.37 -8.33 22.24
N ALA A 125 -0.89 -8.59 22.64
CA ALA A 125 -2.03 -8.64 21.74
C ALA A 125 -1.93 -7.45 20.79
N LEU A 126 -1.87 -7.73 19.48
CA LEU A 126 -1.78 -6.72 18.42
C LEU A 126 -3.12 -5.96 18.37
N ASN A 127 -3.31 -5.08 19.33
CA ASN A 127 -4.46 -4.18 19.45
C ASN A 127 -4.26 -2.92 18.59
N SER A 128 -3.08 -2.79 17.98
CA SER A 128 -2.77 -1.76 16.99
C SER A 128 -3.00 -2.26 15.56
N GLY A 129 -3.34 -1.33 14.67
CA GLY A 129 -3.45 -1.63 13.25
C GLY A 129 -4.04 -0.49 12.44
N ILE A 130 -4.45 -0.85 11.24
CA ILE A 130 -5.10 0.03 10.29
C ILE A 130 -6.39 -0.61 9.78
N SER A 131 -7.36 0.24 9.52
CA SER A 131 -8.59 -0.12 8.81
C SER A 131 -8.95 1.02 7.87
N GLY A 132 -9.70 0.75 6.82
CA GLY A 132 -10.27 1.82 6.03
C GLY A 132 -10.55 1.43 4.61
N ARG A 133 -10.44 2.40 3.70
CA ARG A 133 -10.85 2.24 2.30
C ARG A 133 -9.76 2.69 1.35
N ILE A 134 -9.67 1.97 0.24
CA ILE A 134 -8.74 2.28 -0.85
C ILE A 134 -9.56 2.70 -2.06
N THR A 135 -9.20 3.85 -2.62
CA THR A 135 -9.77 4.40 -3.84
C THR A 135 -8.73 4.37 -4.95
N LEU A 136 -9.19 4.12 -6.16
CA LEU A 136 -8.41 4.15 -7.39
C LEU A 136 -8.89 5.32 -8.23
N THR A 137 -8.01 6.27 -8.48
CA THR A 137 -8.24 7.41 -9.38
C THR A 137 -7.56 7.14 -10.73
N PRO A 138 -8.30 7.03 -11.83
CA PRO A 138 -7.71 6.86 -13.16
C PRO A 138 -6.86 8.08 -13.54
N ILE A 139 -5.74 7.87 -14.24
CA ILE A 139 -5.03 8.94 -14.94
C ILE A 139 -5.84 9.30 -16.18
N CYS A 140 -6.35 10.52 -16.21
CA CYS A 140 -7.18 11.03 -17.29
C CYS A 140 -6.34 11.52 -18.45
N SER A 141 -6.66 11.03 -19.66
CA SER A 141 -6.30 11.78 -20.86
C SER A 141 -7.12 13.07 -20.90
N ILE A 142 -6.50 14.15 -21.38
CA ILE A 142 -7.18 15.43 -21.62
C ILE A 142 -8.35 15.27 -22.62
N SER A 143 -8.26 14.28 -23.52
CA SER A 143 -9.28 13.99 -24.53
C SER A 143 -10.42 13.08 -24.05
N ALA A 144 -10.30 12.47 -22.86
CA ALA A 144 -11.29 11.52 -22.37
C ALA A 144 -12.47 12.25 -21.69
N PRO A 145 -13.70 11.72 -21.79
CA PRO A 145 -14.84 12.29 -21.08
C PRO A 145 -14.64 12.20 -19.57
N ALA A 146 -15.02 13.25 -18.84
CA ALA A 146 -14.85 13.37 -17.38
C ALA A 146 -15.44 12.18 -16.59
N ALA A 147 -16.49 11.55 -17.10
CA ALA A 147 -17.12 10.39 -16.48
C ALA A 147 -16.21 9.14 -16.42
N SER A 148 -15.27 8.97 -17.37
CA SER A 148 -14.32 7.84 -17.36
C SER A 148 -13.26 7.95 -16.27
N CYS A 149 -13.18 9.11 -15.62
CA CYS A 149 -12.18 9.48 -14.64
C CYS A 149 -12.70 9.52 -13.20
N ALA A 150 -13.94 9.08 -12.98
CA ALA A 150 -14.49 9.02 -11.64
C ALA A 150 -13.63 8.06 -10.76
N PRO A 151 -13.27 8.48 -9.53
CA PRO A 151 -12.65 7.59 -8.56
C PRO A 151 -13.54 6.37 -8.29
N ARG A 152 -12.92 5.20 -8.17
CA ARG A 152 -13.62 3.93 -7.90
C ARG A 152 -13.01 3.23 -6.69
N PRO A 153 -13.76 2.41 -5.95
CA PRO A 153 -13.16 1.57 -4.91
C PRO A 153 -12.14 0.61 -5.53
N TYR A 154 -11.00 0.44 -4.88
CA TYR A 154 -9.96 -0.47 -5.32
C TYR A 154 -10.22 -1.88 -4.77
N THR A 155 -10.32 -2.87 -5.64
CA THR A 155 -10.48 -4.29 -5.25
C THR A 155 -9.31 -5.09 -5.82
N GLY A 156 -8.53 -5.73 -4.95
CA GLY A 156 -7.30 -6.42 -5.35
C GLY A 156 -6.31 -6.59 -4.22
N PHE A 157 -5.17 -7.23 -4.52
CA PHE A 157 -4.09 -7.41 -3.56
C PHE A 157 -3.31 -6.11 -3.35
N ILE A 158 -2.99 -5.82 -2.11
CA ILE A 158 -2.09 -4.75 -1.72
C ILE A 158 -0.94 -5.31 -0.92
N LYS A 159 0.19 -4.64 -1.05
CA LYS A 159 1.43 -4.98 -0.39
C LYS A 159 1.77 -3.89 0.62
N ILE A 160 1.98 -4.29 1.86
CA ILE A 160 2.42 -3.41 2.94
C ILE A 160 3.84 -3.82 3.31
N SER A 161 4.78 -2.88 3.19
CA SER A 161 6.17 -3.08 3.56
C SER A 161 6.57 -2.18 4.72
N THR A 162 7.50 -2.64 5.57
CA THR A 162 8.17 -1.75 6.52
C THR A 162 8.99 -0.68 5.77
N ALA A 163 9.32 0.44 6.42
CA ALA A 163 10.15 1.49 5.81
C ALA A 163 11.50 0.96 5.27
N GLY A 164 12.10 -0.04 5.93
CA GLY A 164 13.30 -0.76 5.49
C GLY A 164 13.06 -1.84 4.42
N ARG A 165 11.80 -2.15 4.08
CA ARG A 165 11.36 -3.22 3.17
C ARG A 165 11.69 -4.66 3.61
N ASP A 166 12.13 -4.85 4.84
CA ASP A 166 12.51 -6.17 5.37
C ASP A 166 11.31 -7.10 5.57
N ARG A 167 10.12 -6.53 5.81
CA ARG A 167 8.88 -7.29 5.99
C ARG A 167 7.86 -6.85 4.97
N VAL A 168 7.22 -7.84 4.35
CA VAL A 168 6.19 -7.66 3.34
C VAL A 168 4.97 -8.45 3.75
N ILE A 169 3.84 -7.78 3.88
CA ILE A 169 2.53 -8.38 4.14
C ILE A 169 1.67 -8.15 2.91
N ARG A 170 1.04 -9.22 2.42
CA ARG A 170 0.05 -9.16 1.34
C ARG A 170 -1.34 -9.32 1.94
N LEU A 171 -2.27 -8.47 1.54
CA LEU A 171 -3.66 -8.59 1.92
C LEU A 171 -4.57 -8.25 0.75
N TYR A 172 -5.78 -8.78 0.76
CA TYR A 172 -6.78 -8.51 -0.27
C TYR A 172 -7.73 -7.40 0.20
N ALA A 173 -7.86 -6.34 -0.60
CA ALA A 173 -8.86 -5.30 -0.41
C ALA A 173 -10.17 -5.77 -1.08
N GLY A 174 -11.24 -5.84 -0.29
CA GLY A 174 -12.52 -6.40 -0.73
C GLY A 174 -13.33 -5.47 -1.64
N GLU A 175 -14.59 -5.84 -1.85
CA GLU A 175 -15.56 -4.98 -2.54
C GLU A 175 -15.75 -3.66 -1.76
N GLY A 176 -15.86 -2.55 -2.49
CA GLY A 176 -15.92 -1.21 -1.86
C GLY A 176 -14.58 -0.72 -1.30
N GLY A 177 -13.49 -1.44 -1.59
CA GLY A 177 -12.11 -1.07 -1.23
C GLY A 177 -11.79 -1.14 0.25
N ALA A 178 -12.63 -1.81 1.03
CA ALA A 178 -12.44 -1.94 2.46
C ALA A 178 -11.30 -2.93 2.80
N PHE A 179 -10.49 -2.59 3.80
CA PHE A 179 -9.48 -3.47 4.36
C PHE A 179 -9.32 -3.25 5.87
N GLN A 180 -8.83 -4.27 6.57
CA GLN A 180 -8.47 -4.19 7.98
C GLN A 180 -7.25 -5.09 8.23
N LEU A 181 -6.23 -4.55 8.90
CA LEU A 181 -5.02 -5.28 9.23
C LEU A 181 -4.47 -4.87 10.59
N ARG A 182 -4.21 -5.87 11.44
CA ARG A 182 -3.49 -5.69 12.70
C ARG A 182 -1.99 -5.60 12.40
N LEU A 183 -1.34 -4.54 12.86
CA LEU A 183 0.07 -4.27 12.63
C LEU A 183 0.74 -3.85 13.92
N ALA A 184 1.99 -4.24 14.10
CA ALA A 184 2.81 -3.72 15.18
C ALA A 184 3.05 -2.20 14.97
N PRO A 185 3.25 -1.41 16.03
CA PRO A 185 3.57 0.00 15.91
C PRO A 185 4.86 0.21 15.09
N GLY A 186 4.87 1.20 14.21
CA GLY A 186 6.01 1.44 13.31
C GLY A 186 5.65 2.21 12.05
N GLN A 187 6.65 2.39 11.18
CA GLN A 187 6.51 3.05 9.89
C GLN A 187 6.39 2.03 8.76
N TYR A 188 5.38 2.23 7.92
CA TYR A 188 5.03 1.34 6.83
C TYR A 188 4.79 2.12 5.55
N VAL A 189 4.82 1.39 4.45
CA VAL A 189 4.49 1.88 3.12
C VAL A 189 3.49 0.90 2.53
N ILE A 190 2.37 1.44 2.04
CA ILE A 190 1.38 0.67 1.29
C ILE A 190 1.58 0.89 -0.22
N GLU A 191 1.52 -0.18 -0.99
CA GLU A 191 1.57 -0.15 -2.45
C GLU A 191 0.56 -1.16 -3.03
N PRO A 192 -0.13 -0.83 -4.14
CA PRO A 192 -0.99 -1.79 -4.81
C PRO A 192 -0.14 -2.89 -5.46
N GLU A 193 -0.63 -4.12 -5.44
CA GLU A 193 0.06 -5.24 -6.08
C GLU A 193 -0.46 -5.42 -7.52
N GLY A 194 0.39 -5.13 -8.50
CA GLY A 194 0.07 -5.30 -9.93
C GLY A 194 0.99 -4.51 -10.86
N SER A 195 1.11 -4.94 -12.11
CA SER A 195 1.98 -4.31 -13.13
C SER A 195 1.41 -3.02 -13.72
N ASN A 196 0.12 -2.76 -13.54
CA ASN A 196 -0.61 -1.73 -14.30
C ASN A 196 -0.75 -0.40 -13.53
N PHE A 197 -0.08 -0.28 -12.39
CA PHE A 197 -0.06 0.94 -11.58
C PHE A 197 1.19 1.78 -11.92
N PRO A 198 1.05 3.11 -12.05
CA PRO A 198 2.18 4.01 -12.20
C PRO A 198 3.16 3.84 -11.03
N ILE A 199 4.44 3.96 -11.38
CA ILE A 199 5.57 3.92 -10.45
C ILE A 199 5.48 5.16 -9.55
N GLY A 200 4.66 5.13 -8.50
CA GLY A 200 4.43 6.31 -7.67
C GLY A 200 3.34 6.22 -6.61
N THR A 201 2.54 5.15 -6.57
CA THR A 201 1.40 5.02 -5.63
C THR A 201 1.77 4.62 -4.20
N ARG A 202 3.05 4.68 -3.85
CA ARG A 202 3.53 4.35 -2.50
C ARG A 202 3.09 5.43 -1.52
N GLN A 203 2.35 5.02 -0.49
CA GLN A 203 1.89 5.93 0.55
C GLN A 203 2.50 5.52 1.90
N PRO A 204 3.35 6.37 2.51
CA PRO A 204 3.86 6.09 3.84
C PRO A 204 2.79 6.35 4.89
N PHE A 205 2.76 5.52 5.93
CA PHE A 205 1.90 5.72 7.09
C PHE A 205 2.56 5.20 8.38
N THR A 206 2.06 5.68 9.52
CA THR A 206 2.57 5.32 10.85
C THR A 206 1.47 4.69 11.70
N VAL A 207 1.77 3.52 12.25
CA VAL A 207 0.92 2.80 13.20
C VAL A 207 1.39 3.10 14.62
N VAL A 208 0.44 3.52 15.47
CA VAL A 208 0.67 3.83 16.88
C VAL A 208 0.25 2.62 17.74
N SER A 209 0.89 2.44 18.89
CA SER A 209 0.56 1.37 19.85
C SER A 209 -0.88 1.44 20.33
N SER A 210 -1.51 0.26 20.41
CA SER A 210 -2.86 0.06 20.95
C SER A 210 -3.98 0.86 20.28
N VAL A 211 -3.79 1.31 19.03
CA VAL A 211 -4.79 2.08 18.28
C VAL A 211 -5.04 1.45 16.90
N MET A 212 -6.31 1.26 16.56
CA MET A 212 -6.78 0.99 15.20
C MET A 212 -7.04 2.31 14.49
N ARG A 213 -6.18 2.68 13.52
CA ARG A 213 -6.33 3.92 12.77
C ARG A 213 -7.18 3.70 11.53
N GLN A 214 -8.20 4.54 11.36
CA GLN A 214 -8.94 4.61 10.11
C GLN A 214 -8.15 5.44 9.09
N MET A 215 -7.86 4.87 7.92
CA MET A 215 -7.06 5.52 6.87
C MET A 215 -7.74 5.39 5.51
N GLU A 216 -7.65 6.44 4.71
CA GLU A 216 -8.07 6.42 3.31
C GLU A 216 -6.84 6.54 2.43
N PHE A 217 -6.69 5.59 1.51
CA PHE A 217 -5.60 5.57 0.54
C PHE A 217 -6.16 5.83 -0.85
N ASN A 218 -5.44 6.63 -1.64
CA ASN A 218 -5.83 6.94 -3.02
C ASN A 218 -4.69 6.56 -3.96
N PHE A 219 -4.90 5.53 -4.76
CA PHE A 219 -3.95 5.11 -5.78
C PHE A 219 -4.31 5.73 -7.12
N GLN A 220 -3.30 6.21 -7.83
CA GLN A 220 -3.46 6.61 -9.22
C GLN A 220 -3.14 5.43 -10.12
N GLY A 221 -3.88 5.22 -11.20
CA GLY A 221 -3.72 4.05 -12.09
C GLY A 221 -4.17 4.35 -13.50
N THR A 222 -3.72 3.57 -14.48
CA THR A 222 -4.38 3.62 -15.80
C THR A 222 -5.67 2.78 -15.74
N PRO A 223 -6.77 3.19 -16.40
CA PRO A 223 -8.07 2.51 -16.32
C PRO A 223 -8.09 1.10 -16.95
N SER A 224 -6.95 0.55 -17.37
CA SER A 224 -6.88 -0.67 -18.18
C SER A 224 -7.25 -1.97 -17.44
N THR A 225 -7.41 -1.96 -16.12
CA THR A 225 -7.68 -3.22 -15.38
C THR A 225 -8.52 -2.99 -14.13
N ALA A 226 -9.74 -2.47 -14.29
CA ALA A 226 -10.80 -2.83 -13.35
C ALA A 226 -11.38 -4.16 -13.84
N ALA A 227 -11.14 -5.24 -13.09
CA ALA A 227 -11.74 -6.56 -13.27
C ALA A 227 -11.36 -7.32 -14.55
N ALA A 228 -10.18 -7.94 -14.56
CA ALA A 228 -10.18 -9.31 -15.06
C ALA A 228 -10.77 -10.18 -13.93
N PRO A 229 -11.92 -10.85 -14.12
CA PRO A 229 -12.38 -11.83 -13.13
C PRO A 229 -11.27 -12.86 -12.96
N PHE A 230 -10.83 -13.07 -11.71
CA PHE A 230 -9.97 -14.19 -11.40
C PHE A 230 -10.74 -15.48 -11.73
N PRO A 231 -10.18 -16.39 -12.55
CA PRO A 231 -10.78 -17.70 -12.81
C PRO A 231 -10.79 -18.58 -11.55
#